data_AF-R7KTC8-F1
#
_entry.id   AF-R7KTC8-F1
#
_cell.length_a   1.000
_cell.length_b   1.000
_cell.length_c   1.000
_cell.angle_alpha   90.00
_cell.angle_beta   90.00
_cell.angle_gamma   90.00
#
_symmetry.space_group_name_H-M   'P 1'
#
loop_
_entity.id
_entity.type
_entity.pdbx_description
1 polymer ?
#
loop_
_entity_poly.entity_id
_entity_poly.type
_entity_poly.pdbx_seq_one_letter_code
_entity_poly.pdbx_strand_id
1 'polypeptide(L)'
;MKKLLSLILAAASIFTMGTAVFAETEKTNSSTDATITFDTDKALDYVHTFGNASDTGLKTEISEKEVIWGRSLLMSEDFKGSLSNRYGGFYLDAADFGLANFGGYTVTFNIHATKEAAKATDRFEIFADGDQWSSTPFATSSNGTWVTASMIVPADSKNTKVGISIPITETFTGNVCYVDNIDITDNYGKTLANIGDIDTSVYTGPSGFTRVITTILFIVLIIAAVGGIAFFVLKVVRKFR
;
A
#
# COMPACT_ATOMS: atom_id res chain seq x y z
N MET A 1 37.20 36.42 26.21
CA MET A 1 37.23 36.20 24.74
C MET A 1 37.22 34.72 24.33
N LYS A 2 38.05 33.84 24.90
CA LYS A 2 38.05 32.39 24.56
C LYS A 2 36.73 31.64 24.83
N LYS A 3 36.01 31.98 25.91
CA LYS A 3 34.67 31.40 26.22
C LYS A 3 33.52 31.95 25.37
N LEU A 4 33.73 33.07 24.67
CA LEU A 4 32.74 33.69 23.80
C LEU A 4 32.84 33.15 22.37
N LEU A 5 34.08 32.87 21.92
CA LEU A 5 34.36 32.24 20.63
C LEU A 5 33.85 30.78 20.58
N SER A 6 33.88 30.05 21.70
CA SER A 6 33.33 28.69 21.79
C SER A 6 31.80 28.63 21.70
N LEU A 7 31.09 29.69 22.10
CA LEU A 7 29.64 29.79 21.92
C LEU A 7 29.25 30.09 20.46
N ILE A 8 30.07 30.87 19.75
CA ILE A 8 29.84 31.18 18.32
C ILE A 8 30.16 29.95 17.45
N LEU A 9 31.20 29.17 17.79
CA LEU A 9 31.48 27.90 17.10
C LEU A 9 30.42 26.83 17.37
N ALA A 10 29.86 26.76 18.58
CA ALA A 10 28.75 25.85 18.89
C ALA A 10 27.44 26.24 18.16
N ALA A 11 27.23 27.52 17.89
CA ALA A 11 26.13 27.99 17.04
C ALA A 11 26.36 27.64 15.56
N ALA A 12 27.61 27.72 15.07
CA ALA A 12 27.97 27.36 13.70
C ALA A 12 27.88 25.85 13.41
N SER A 13 28.08 24.97 14.39
CA SER A 13 27.89 23.52 14.24
C SER A 13 26.43 23.07 14.15
N ILE A 14 25.46 23.96 14.40
CA ILE A 14 24.03 23.70 14.18
C ILE A 14 23.66 24.01 12.71
N PHE A 15 24.51 24.74 11.96
CA PHE A 15 24.23 25.16 10.57
C PHE A 15 24.53 24.10 9.49
N THR A 16 25.07 22.93 9.83
CA THR A 16 25.39 21.88 8.83
C THR A 16 24.33 20.79 8.69
N MET A 17 23.20 20.87 9.39
CA MET A 17 22.07 19.98 9.13
C MET A 17 20.89 20.79 8.62
N GLY A 18 20.61 20.69 7.32
CA GLY A 18 19.37 21.24 6.76
C GLY A 18 19.52 22.12 5.53
N THR A 19 20.46 21.82 4.63
CA THR A 19 20.18 22.04 3.20
C THR A 19 19.82 20.70 2.59
N ALA A 20 18.70 20.12 3.04
CA ALA A 20 17.98 19.19 2.20
C ALA A 20 17.52 20.03 1.00
N VAL A 21 18.22 19.81 -0.11
CA VAL A 21 17.85 20.25 -1.45
C VAL A 21 16.33 20.16 -1.57
N PHE A 22 15.71 21.31 -1.82
CA PHE A 22 14.30 21.46 -2.12
C PHE A 22 14.02 20.79 -3.47
N ALA A 23 13.90 19.47 -3.46
CA ALA A 23 13.12 18.78 -4.47
C ALA A 23 11.67 18.90 -4.02
N GLU A 24 10.81 19.45 -4.86
CA GLU A 24 9.39 19.11 -4.83
C GLU A 24 9.32 17.59 -4.80
N THR A 25 9.03 17.01 -3.65
CA THR A 25 8.57 15.63 -3.61
C THR A 25 7.11 15.71 -4.07
N GLU A 26 6.89 15.77 -5.39
CA GLU A 26 5.81 14.95 -5.92
C GLU A 26 6.06 13.58 -5.31
N LYS A 27 5.10 13.08 -4.53
CA LYS A 27 5.25 11.82 -3.82
C LYS A 27 5.21 10.71 -4.88
N THR A 28 6.33 10.49 -5.55
CA THR A 28 6.58 9.32 -6.38
C THR A 28 6.56 8.11 -5.45
N ASN A 29 5.62 7.19 -5.69
CA ASN A 29 5.45 5.85 -5.09
C ASN A 29 6.44 5.57 -3.95
N SER A 30 6.03 5.86 -2.72
CA SER A 30 6.85 5.59 -1.54
C SER A 30 6.97 4.08 -1.36
N SER A 31 8.12 3.59 -0.89
CA SER A 31 8.31 2.17 -0.52
C SER A 31 7.48 1.72 0.71
N THR A 32 6.51 2.52 1.12
CA THR A 32 5.54 2.26 2.19
C THR A 32 4.16 1.97 1.67
N ASP A 33 3.90 2.24 0.39
CA ASP A 33 2.60 2.06 -0.22
C ASP A 33 2.53 0.63 -0.79
N ALA A 34 1.34 0.02 -0.75
CA ALA A 34 1.17 -1.35 -1.23
C ALA A 34 1.49 -1.45 -2.73
N THR A 35 1.87 -2.64 -3.20
CA THR A 35 2.18 -2.87 -4.62
C THR A 35 0.96 -2.57 -5.52
N ILE A 36 -0.25 -2.86 -5.03
CA ILE A 36 -1.54 -2.51 -5.68
C ILE A 36 -2.49 -1.98 -4.59
N THR A 37 -3.13 -0.83 -4.82
CA THR A 37 -4.10 -0.22 -3.88
C THR A 37 -5.52 -0.13 -4.43
N PHE A 38 -5.76 -0.40 -5.72
CA PHE A 38 -7.07 -0.34 -6.37
C PHE A 38 -7.77 1.03 -6.32
N ASP A 39 -7.06 2.12 -6.03
CA ASP A 39 -7.67 3.46 -5.97
C ASP A 39 -8.13 3.97 -7.35
N THR A 40 -7.56 3.41 -8.43
CA THR A 40 -7.88 3.74 -9.81
C THR A 40 -8.10 2.49 -10.67
N ASP A 41 -8.82 2.66 -11.78
CA ASP A 41 -9.12 1.58 -12.73
C ASP A 41 -7.87 0.96 -13.37
N LYS A 42 -6.72 1.63 -13.29
CA LYS A 42 -5.43 1.11 -13.78
C LYS A 42 -5.08 -0.25 -13.14
N ALA A 43 -5.47 -0.46 -11.89
CA ALA A 43 -5.23 -1.72 -11.20
C ALA A 43 -5.90 -2.91 -11.89
N LEU A 44 -7.01 -2.70 -12.61
CA LEU A 44 -7.71 -3.76 -13.33
C LEU A 44 -6.91 -4.34 -14.50
N ASP A 45 -5.95 -3.59 -15.06
CA ASP A 45 -5.06 -4.09 -16.13
C ASP A 45 -4.15 -5.23 -15.65
N TYR A 46 -3.99 -5.37 -14.33
CA TYR A 46 -3.14 -6.37 -13.66
C TYR A 46 -3.96 -7.55 -13.10
N VAL A 47 -5.29 -7.48 -13.17
CA VAL A 47 -6.20 -8.48 -12.60
C VAL A 47 -6.72 -9.40 -13.69
N HIS A 48 -6.24 -10.63 -13.71
CA HIS A 48 -6.63 -11.64 -14.70
C HIS A 48 -7.54 -12.68 -14.07
N THR A 49 -8.72 -12.92 -14.65
CA THR A 49 -9.62 -13.98 -14.16
C THR A 49 -9.20 -15.36 -14.65
N PHE A 50 -9.54 -16.41 -13.90
CA PHE A 50 -9.23 -17.80 -14.26
C PHE A 50 -10.31 -18.79 -13.85
N GLY A 51 -10.11 -20.06 -14.20
CA GLY A 51 -11.06 -21.13 -13.91
C GLY A 51 -12.34 -20.96 -14.71
N ASN A 52 -13.49 -21.15 -14.06
CA ASN A 52 -14.80 -21.05 -14.72
C ASN A 52 -15.39 -19.62 -14.65
N ALA A 53 -14.53 -18.59 -14.54
CA ALA A 53 -14.96 -17.20 -14.45
C ALA A 53 -15.95 -16.78 -15.55
N SER A 54 -15.75 -17.28 -16.78
CA SER A 54 -16.66 -16.99 -17.89
C SER A 54 -18.02 -17.68 -17.76
N ASP A 55 -18.06 -18.92 -17.28
CA ASP A 55 -19.29 -19.68 -17.08
C ASP A 55 -20.11 -19.15 -15.90
N THR A 56 -19.45 -18.54 -14.92
CA THR A 56 -20.11 -17.99 -13.73
C THR A 56 -20.46 -16.51 -13.82
N GLY A 57 -20.06 -15.86 -14.91
CA GLY A 57 -20.16 -14.40 -15.03
C GLY A 57 -19.38 -13.68 -13.94
N LEU A 58 -18.24 -14.25 -13.48
CA LEU A 58 -17.36 -13.60 -12.52
C LEU A 58 -16.88 -12.26 -13.09
N LYS A 59 -17.06 -11.20 -12.31
CA LYS A 59 -16.67 -9.84 -12.64
C LYS A 59 -15.76 -9.25 -11.57
N THR A 60 -14.85 -8.40 -12.02
CA THR A 60 -14.00 -7.56 -11.21
C THR A 60 -14.29 -6.10 -11.53
N GLU A 61 -14.51 -5.28 -10.50
CA GLU A 61 -14.75 -3.84 -10.65
C GLU A 61 -14.12 -3.07 -9.49
N ILE A 62 -13.81 -1.79 -9.70
CA ILE A 62 -13.38 -0.90 -8.60
C ILE A 62 -14.60 -0.42 -7.83
N SER A 63 -14.52 -0.45 -6.50
CA SER A 63 -15.61 -0.14 -5.57
C SER A 63 -15.19 0.92 -4.53
N GLU A 64 -16.11 1.84 -4.23
CA GLU A 64 -15.97 2.80 -3.12
C GLU A 64 -16.57 2.27 -1.79
N LYS A 65 -17.04 1.01 -1.79
CA LYS A 65 -17.59 0.32 -0.61
C LYS A 65 -16.61 -0.71 -0.08
N GLU A 66 -16.65 -0.93 1.24
CA GLU A 66 -15.76 -1.86 1.95
C GLU A 66 -14.31 -1.63 1.50
N VAL A 67 -13.72 -0.53 1.96
CA VAL A 67 -12.39 -0.04 1.59
C VAL A 67 -11.53 0.09 2.85
N ILE A 68 -10.23 -0.19 2.75
CA ILE A 68 -9.26 0.18 3.79
C ILE A 68 -8.86 1.63 3.58
N TRP A 69 -8.55 1.99 2.34
CA TRP A 69 -8.22 3.34 1.92
C TRP A 69 -8.67 3.54 0.47
N GLY A 70 -9.11 4.76 0.12
CA GLY A 70 -9.52 5.08 -1.25
C GLY A 70 -10.60 4.15 -1.80
N ARG A 71 -10.23 3.16 -2.60
CA ARG A 71 -11.13 2.20 -3.25
C ARG A 71 -10.62 0.77 -3.14
N SER A 72 -11.49 -0.21 -3.43
CA SER A 72 -11.14 -1.63 -3.38
C SER A 72 -11.58 -2.37 -4.65
N LEU A 73 -10.97 -3.52 -4.92
CA LEU A 73 -11.43 -4.44 -5.95
C LEU A 73 -12.64 -5.22 -5.44
N LEU A 74 -13.79 -5.09 -6.09
CA LEU A 74 -14.96 -5.94 -5.86
C LEU A 74 -14.96 -7.11 -6.84
N MET A 75 -15.15 -8.32 -6.31
CA MET A 75 -15.44 -9.52 -7.06
C MET A 75 -16.90 -9.91 -6.89
N SER A 76 -17.60 -10.21 -7.99
CA SER A 76 -18.99 -10.65 -7.97
C SER A 76 -19.23 -11.79 -8.95
N GLU A 77 -20.19 -12.66 -8.64
CA GLU A 77 -20.60 -13.79 -9.49
C GLU A 77 -22.10 -13.73 -9.77
N ASP A 78 -22.49 -14.11 -11.00
CA ASP A 78 -23.88 -14.22 -11.43
C ASP A 78 -24.17 -15.62 -11.97
N PHE A 79 -24.06 -16.61 -11.08
CA PHE A 79 -24.23 -18.01 -11.44
C PHE A 79 -25.27 -18.72 -10.59
N LYS A 80 -26.15 -19.47 -11.26
CA LYS A 80 -27.04 -20.47 -10.63
C LYS A 80 -27.07 -21.69 -11.52
N GLY A 81 -26.54 -22.80 -11.04
CA GLY A 81 -26.46 -24.03 -11.82
C GLY A 81 -25.39 -24.98 -11.29
N SER A 82 -25.11 -26.03 -12.06
CA SER A 82 -24.11 -27.03 -11.70
C SER A 82 -22.93 -27.00 -12.67
N LEU A 83 -21.73 -26.86 -12.13
CA LEU A 83 -20.46 -27.04 -12.85
C LEU A 83 -19.72 -28.26 -12.34
N SER A 84 -19.04 -28.97 -13.26
CA SER A 84 -18.21 -30.13 -12.96
C SER A 84 -16.95 -29.77 -12.17
N ASN A 85 -16.43 -28.56 -12.36
CA ASN A 85 -15.35 -28.00 -11.58
C ASN A 85 -15.72 -26.59 -11.12
N ARG A 86 -15.54 -26.27 -9.84
CA ARG A 86 -16.10 -25.07 -9.19
C ARG A 86 -15.02 -24.20 -8.57
N TYR A 87 -14.09 -23.82 -9.42
CA TYR A 87 -13.00 -22.94 -9.05
C TYR A 87 -12.95 -21.76 -10.02
N GLY A 88 -12.66 -20.59 -9.47
CA GLY A 88 -12.47 -19.36 -10.19
C GLY A 88 -11.83 -18.33 -9.27
N GLY A 89 -11.62 -17.13 -9.79
CA GLY A 89 -11.04 -16.04 -9.03
C GLY A 89 -10.21 -15.15 -9.95
N PHE A 90 -9.20 -14.49 -9.37
CA PHE A 90 -8.21 -13.76 -10.16
C PHE A 90 -6.78 -14.12 -9.75
N TYR A 91 -5.87 -13.82 -10.66
CA TYR A 91 -4.44 -13.86 -10.44
C TYR A 91 -3.78 -12.59 -10.97
N LEU A 92 -2.59 -12.34 -10.44
CA LEU A 92 -1.61 -11.38 -10.89
C LEU A 92 -0.50 -12.17 -11.60
N ASP A 93 -0.05 -11.70 -12.77
CA ASP A 93 1.02 -12.35 -13.52
C ASP A 93 2.37 -11.68 -13.21
N ALA A 94 3.41 -12.48 -12.98
CA ALA A 94 4.76 -12.01 -12.69
C ALA A 94 5.28 -11.05 -13.78
N ALA A 95 4.91 -11.29 -15.04
CA ALA A 95 5.33 -10.47 -16.17
C ALA A 95 4.85 -9.02 -16.06
N ASP A 96 3.67 -8.79 -15.47
CA ASP A 96 3.10 -7.44 -15.31
C ASP A 96 3.92 -6.56 -14.35
N PHE A 97 4.72 -7.19 -13.48
CA PHE A 97 5.62 -6.52 -12.53
C PHE A 97 7.09 -6.54 -12.99
N GLY A 98 7.35 -6.99 -14.23
CA GLY A 98 8.72 -7.13 -14.75
C GLY A 98 9.52 -8.25 -14.06
N LEU A 99 8.83 -9.25 -13.49
CA LEU A 99 9.44 -10.40 -12.85
C LEU A 99 9.41 -11.63 -13.77
N ALA A 100 10.37 -12.54 -13.60
CA ALA A 100 10.37 -13.82 -14.29
C ALA A 100 9.42 -14.84 -13.64
N ASN A 101 9.28 -14.78 -12.31
CA ASN A 101 8.41 -15.60 -11.48
C ASN A 101 8.35 -14.99 -10.06
N PHE A 102 7.46 -15.51 -9.23
CA PHE A 102 7.30 -15.13 -7.81
C PHE A 102 8.09 -16.03 -6.85
N GLY A 103 8.99 -16.89 -7.33
CA GLY A 103 9.77 -17.80 -6.46
C GLY A 103 10.49 -17.04 -5.34
N GLY A 104 10.16 -17.34 -4.09
CA GLY A 104 10.76 -16.73 -2.91
C GLY A 104 10.12 -15.41 -2.46
N TYR A 105 9.12 -14.91 -3.19
CA TYR A 105 8.36 -13.73 -2.79
C TYR A 105 7.31 -14.08 -1.73
N THR A 106 7.05 -13.13 -0.86
CA THR A 106 5.88 -13.14 0.03
C THR A 106 4.80 -12.28 -0.60
N VAL A 107 3.60 -12.83 -0.76
CA VAL A 107 2.44 -12.09 -1.29
C VAL A 107 1.39 -12.01 -0.21
N THR A 108 0.91 -10.80 0.04
CA THR A 108 -0.09 -10.51 1.08
C THR A 108 -1.27 -9.79 0.46
N PHE A 109 -2.46 -10.26 0.77
CA PHE A 109 -3.74 -9.70 0.33
C PHE A 109 -4.53 -9.28 1.56
N ASN A 110 -5.18 -8.11 1.51
CA ASN A 110 -6.26 -7.79 2.44
C ASN A 110 -7.59 -8.08 1.76
N ILE A 111 -8.39 -8.94 2.38
CA ILE A 111 -9.59 -9.51 1.78
C ILE A 111 -10.76 -9.36 2.73
N HIS A 112 -11.90 -8.91 2.23
CA HIS A 112 -13.18 -8.87 2.93
C HIS A 112 -14.18 -9.73 2.16
N ALA A 113 -14.39 -10.96 2.64
CA ALA A 113 -15.47 -11.79 2.12
C ALA A 113 -16.82 -11.25 2.61
N THR A 114 -17.80 -11.15 1.71
CA THR A 114 -19.14 -10.71 2.11
C THR A 114 -19.79 -11.73 3.05
N LYS A 115 -20.72 -11.26 3.88
CA LYS A 115 -21.42 -12.13 4.85
C LYS A 115 -22.16 -13.26 4.15
N GLU A 116 -22.73 -12.97 2.98
CA GLU A 116 -23.48 -13.91 2.18
C GLU A 116 -22.56 -14.96 1.57
N ALA A 117 -21.42 -14.56 0.99
CA ALA A 117 -20.43 -15.49 0.45
C ALA A 117 -19.78 -16.34 1.55
N ALA A 118 -19.39 -15.74 2.69
CA ALA A 118 -18.80 -16.44 3.83
C ALA A 118 -19.77 -17.43 4.51
N LYS A 119 -21.09 -17.31 4.30
CA LYS A 119 -22.09 -18.31 4.72
C LYS A 119 -22.28 -19.41 3.68
N ALA A 120 -22.08 -19.09 2.41
CA ALA A 120 -22.21 -20.03 1.31
C ALA A 120 -20.98 -20.96 1.20
N THR A 121 -19.81 -20.53 1.67
CA THR A 121 -18.57 -21.31 1.57
C THR A 121 -17.52 -20.94 2.63
N ASP A 122 -16.65 -21.90 2.94
CA ASP A 122 -15.49 -21.80 3.82
C ASP A 122 -14.14 -21.97 3.10
N ARG A 123 -14.13 -22.09 1.76
CA ARG A 123 -12.95 -22.50 0.98
C ARG A 123 -12.20 -21.36 0.30
N PHE A 124 -12.12 -20.20 0.94
CA PHE A 124 -11.33 -19.11 0.39
C PHE A 124 -9.84 -19.40 0.55
N GLU A 125 -9.08 -19.25 -0.54
CA GLU A 125 -7.65 -19.55 -0.57
C GLU A 125 -6.89 -18.49 -1.36
N ILE A 126 -5.69 -18.14 -0.89
CA ILE A 126 -4.69 -17.50 -1.75
C ILE A 126 -3.81 -18.59 -2.36
N PHE A 127 -3.31 -18.37 -3.56
CA PHE A 127 -2.53 -19.39 -4.27
C PHE A 127 -1.36 -18.82 -5.06
N ALA A 128 -0.44 -19.72 -5.40
CA ALA A 128 0.59 -19.54 -6.41
C ALA A 128 0.53 -20.69 -7.42
N ASP A 129 0.75 -20.39 -8.70
CA ASP A 129 0.63 -21.33 -9.82
C ASP A 129 1.62 -20.98 -10.95
N GLY A 130 1.76 -21.89 -11.92
CA GLY A 130 2.58 -21.76 -13.13
C GLY A 130 3.55 -22.94 -13.30
N ASP A 131 4.24 -23.31 -12.23
CA ASP A 131 5.13 -24.48 -12.15
C ASP A 131 4.49 -25.57 -11.28
N GLN A 132 4.06 -25.19 -10.07
CA GLN A 132 3.35 -26.04 -9.15
C GLN A 132 2.26 -25.26 -8.40
N TRP A 133 1.08 -25.86 -8.27
CA TRP A 133 0.02 -25.29 -7.45
C TRP A 133 0.38 -25.36 -5.97
N SER A 134 0.30 -24.22 -5.29
CA SER A 134 0.36 -24.12 -3.84
C SER A 134 -0.73 -23.15 -3.37
N SER A 135 -1.51 -23.53 -2.37
CA SER A 135 -2.53 -22.64 -1.81
C SER A 135 -2.52 -22.64 -0.29
N THR A 136 -2.97 -21.53 0.27
CA THR A 136 -3.13 -21.31 1.70
C THR A 136 -4.57 -20.86 1.96
N PRO A 137 -5.39 -21.65 2.68
CA PRO A 137 -6.72 -21.21 3.07
C PRO A 137 -6.65 -20.10 4.12
N PHE A 138 -7.63 -19.21 4.10
CA PHE A 138 -7.80 -18.19 5.13
C PHE A 138 -9.21 -18.22 5.71
N ALA A 139 -9.31 -17.96 7.02
CA ALA A 139 -10.59 -17.98 7.71
C ALA A 139 -11.38 -16.71 7.38
N THR A 140 -12.60 -16.87 6.88
CA THR A 140 -13.55 -15.77 6.70
C THR A 140 -14.50 -15.66 7.89
N SER A 141 -14.84 -14.43 8.28
CA SER A 141 -15.86 -14.18 9.29
C SER A 141 -17.25 -14.10 8.66
N SER A 142 -18.22 -14.83 9.21
CA SER A 142 -19.64 -14.70 8.81
C SER A 142 -20.23 -13.31 9.10
N ASN A 143 -19.50 -12.46 9.83
CA ASN A 143 -19.84 -11.06 10.09
C ASN A 143 -19.20 -10.07 9.10
N GLY A 144 -18.45 -10.54 8.10
CA GLY A 144 -17.84 -9.68 7.06
C GLY A 144 -16.80 -8.73 7.64
N THR A 145 -15.56 -9.22 7.78
CA THR A 145 -14.43 -8.44 8.32
C THR A 145 -13.22 -8.59 7.40
N TRP A 146 -12.38 -7.56 7.34
CA TRP A 146 -11.10 -7.64 6.69
C TRP A 146 -10.19 -8.69 7.33
N VAL A 147 -9.55 -9.48 6.49
CA VAL A 147 -8.57 -10.50 6.84
C VAL A 147 -7.34 -10.28 5.99
N THR A 148 -6.17 -10.29 6.63
CA THR A 148 -4.89 -10.28 5.94
C THR A 148 -4.46 -11.72 5.71
N ALA A 149 -4.40 -12.16 4.45
CA ALA A 149 -3.93 -13.47 4.04
C ALA A 149 -2.55 -13.33 3.39
N SER A 150 -1.60 -14.17 3.80
CA SER A 150 -0.23 -14.09 3.30
C SER A 150 0.33 -15.47 2.98
N MET A 151 1.07 -15.58 1.89
CA MET A 151 1.79 -16.79 1.52
C MET A 151 3.20 -16.48 1.07
N ILE A 152 4.12 -17.39 1.37
CA ILE A 152 5.48 -17.39 0.83
C ILE A 152 5.51 -18.37 -0.33
N VAL A 153 5.82 -17.88 -1.52
CA VAL A 153 5.98 -18.73 -2.70
C VAL A 153 7.32 -19.48 -2.57
N PRO A 154 7.36 -20.82 -2.75
CA PRO A 154 8.60 -21.59 -2.62
C PRO A 154 9.74 -21.02 -3.48
N ALA A 155 10.91 -20.85 -2.87
CA ALA A 155 12.05 -20.15 -3.47
C ALA A 155 12.61 -20.80 -4.73
N ASP A 156 12.46 -22.12 -4.85
CA ASP A 156 12.89 -22.93 -5.98
C ASP A 156 11.83 -23.07 -7.09
N SER A 157 10.62 -22.54 -6.86
CA SER A 157 9.53 -22.62 -7.85
C SER A 157 9.66 -21.60 -8.96
N LYS A 158 9.12 -21.94 -10.14
CA LYS A 158 8.96 -21.01 -11.27
C LYS A 158 7.51 -20.53 -11.41
N ASN A 159 6.79 -20.41 -10.29
CA ASN A 159 5.41 -19.96 -10.30
C ASN A 159 5.29 -18.52 -10.82
N THR A 160 4.57 -18.34 -11.92
CA THR A 160 4.37 -17.05 -12.58
C THR A 160 3.07 -16.37 -12.18
N LYS A 161 2.20 -17.04 -11.43
CA LYS A 161 0.90 -16.52 -11.02
C LYS A 161 0.75 -16.57 -9.52
N VAL A 162 0.15 -15.54 -8.95
CA VAL A 162 -0.32 -15.51 -7.56
C VAL A 162 -1.70 -14.87 -7.52
N GLY A 163 -2.57 -15.30 -6.62
CA GLY A 163 -3.94 -14.80 -6.67
C GLY A 163 -4.83 -15.29 -5.55
N ILE A 164 -6.12 -15.00 -5.72
CA ILE A 164 -7.18 -15.45 -4.83
C ILE A 164 -8.04 -16.45 -5.61
N SER A 165 -8.18 -17.65 -5.04
CA SER A 165 -9.10 -18.68 -5.50
C SER A 165 -10.35 -18.64 -4.64
N ILE A 166 -11.48 -18.51 -5.31
CA ILE A 166 -12.80 -18.45 -4.71
C ILE A 166 -13.62 -19.65 -5.22
N PRO A 167 -14.25 -20.40 -4.31
CA PRO A 167 -15.14 -21.49 -4.68
C PRO A 167 -16.43 -20.93 -5.30
N ILE A 168 -16.78 -21.45 -6.47
CA ILE A 168 -18.04 -21.14 -7.14
C ILE A 168 -19.15 -21.92 -6.45
N THR A 169 -20.14 -21.23 -5.90
CA THR A 169 -21.26 -21.87 -5.19
C THR A 169 -22.54 -21.87 -6.04
N GLU A 170 -23.21 -23.02 -6.14
CA GLU A 170 -24.36 -23.21 -7.06
C GLU A 170 -25.58 -22.36 -6.74
N THR A 171 -25.67 -21.89 -5.49
CA THR A 171 -26.82 -21.20 -4.94
C THR A 171 -26.57 -19.71 -4.71
N PHE A 172 -25.36 -19.22 -5.01
CA PHE A 172 -24.97 -17.86 -4.69
C PHE A 172 -24.89 -16.98 -5.94
N THR A 173 -25.43 -15.78 -5.81
CA THR A 173 -25.33 -14.73 -6.81
C THR A 173 -25.15 -13.42 -6.06
N GLY A 174 -24.16 -12.63 -6.45
CA GLY A 174 -23.88 -11.32 -5.87
C GLY A 174 -22.40 -11.11 -5.56
N ASN A 175 -22.15 -10.16 -4.66
CA ASN A 175 -20.81 -9.74 -4.29
C ASN A 175 -20.13 -10.80 -3.43
N VAL A 176 -19.00 -11.31 -3.89
CA VAL A 176 -18.24 -12.38 -3.24
C VAL A 176 -17.30 -11.80 -2.19
N CYS A 177 -16.40 -10.91 -2.60
CA CYS A 177 -15.43 -10.29 -1.72
C CYS A 177 -14.94 -8.95 -2.26
N TYR A 178 -14.33 -8.18 -1.36
CA TYR A 178 -13.53 -7.01 -1.68
C TYR A 178 -12.06 -7.31 -1.38
N VAL A 179 -11.15 -6.76 -2.18
CA VAL A 179 -9.71 -6.92 -2.02
C VAL A 179 -9.04 -5.56 -2.10
N ASP A 180 -8.11 -5.31 -1.20
CA ASP A 180 -7.43 -4.04 -1.07
C ASP A 180 -5.97 -4.28 -0.62
N ASN A 181 -5.08 -3.32 -0.89
CA ASN A 181 -3.68 -3.27 -0.48
C ASN A 181 -2.96 -4.63 -0.62
N ILE A 182 -2.54 -4.94 -1.84
CA ILE A 182 -1.75 -6.15 -2.13
C ILE A 182 -0.27 -5.80 -2.04
N ASP A 183 0.45 -6.48 -1.16
CA ASP A 183 1.90 -6.36 -1.01
C ASP A 183 2.61 -7.56 -1.65
N ILE A 184 3.56 -7.27 -2.54
CA ILE A 184 4.46 -8.27 -3.11
C ILE A 184 5.87 -7.95 -2.61
N THR A 185 6.40 -8.78 -1.72
CA THR A 185 7.66 -8.53 -1.03
C THR A 185 8.70 -9.56 -1.45
N ASP A 186 9.88 -9.09 -1.87
CA ASP A 186 10.97 -9.98 -2.25
C ASP A 186 11.54 -10.74 -1.03
N ASN A 187 12.43 -11.69 -1.30
CA ASN A 187 13.10 -12.50 -0.28
C ASN A 187 14.08 -11.71 0.62
N TYR A 188 14.31 -10.43 0.34
CA TYR A 188 15.10 -9.51 1.16
C TYR A 188 14.23 -8.59 2.02
N GLY A 189 12.90 -8.73 1.97
CA GLY A 189 11.96 -7.92 2.72
C GLY A 189 11.63 -6.57 2.07
N LYS A 190 11.93 -6.39 0.79
CA LYS A 190 11.59 -5.17 0.04
C LYS A 190 10.31 -5.39 -0.76
N THR A 191 9.29 -4.58 -0.46
CA THR A 191 8.04 -4.54 -1.22
C THR A 191 8.28 -3.93 -2.61
N LEU A 192 7.68 -4.53 -3.63
CA LEU A 192 7.64 -3.98 -4.98
C LEU A 192 6.94 -2.62 -4.96
N ALA A 193 7.47 -1.69 -5.73
CA ALA A 193 6.88 -0.37 -5.84
C ALA A 193 5.44 -0.46 -6.37
N ASN A 194 4.59 0.43 -5.89
CA ASN A 194 3.22 0.55 -6.38
C ASN A 194 3.18 0.71 -7.91
N ILE A 195 2.19 0.09 -8.55
CA ILE A 195 1.99 0.11 -10.01
C ILE A 195 1.52 1.47 -10.56
N GLY A 196 1.41 2.48 -9.70
CA GLY A 196 0.89 3.81 -10.01
C GLY A 196 -0.62 3.84 -10.09
N ASP A 197 -1.30 3.01 -9.29
CA ASP A 197 -2.76 2.96 -9.15
C ASP A 197 -3.27 3.72 -7.93
N ILE A 198 -2.38 4.36 -7.16
CA ILE A 198 -2.69 5.18 -5.98
C ILE A 198 -3.41 6.48 -6.36
N ASP A 199 -4.51 6.78 -5.69
CA ASP A 199 -5.13 8.11 -5.76
C ASP A 199 -4.49 9.06 -4.75
N THR A 200 -3.53 9.84 -5.24
CA THR A 200 -2.84 10.85 -4.44
C THR A 200 -3.72 12.03 -4.02
N SER A 201 -4.91 12.21 -4.61
CA SER A 201 -5.84 13.29 -4.26
C SER A 201 -6.50 13.10 -2.90
N VAL A 202 -6.59 11.86 -2.43
CA VAL A 202 -7.12 11.49 -1.10
C VAL A 202 -6.09 11.77 0.01
N TYR A 203 -4.80 11.89 -0.33
CA TYR A 203 -3.77 12.30 0.61
C TYR A 203 -3.84 13.81 0.87
N THR A 204 -4.66 14.17 1.85
CA THR A 204 -4.69 15.53 2.43
C THR A 204 -3.42 15.78 3.26
N GLY A 205 -2.28 15.94 2.58
CA GLY A 205 -1.12 16.61 3.15
C GLY A 205 -1.48 18.08 3.48
N PRO A 206 -0.83 18.72 4.47
CA PRO A 206 -1.01 20.15 4.68
C PRO A 206 -0.75 20.86 3.35
N SER A 207 -1.76 21.62 2.89
CA SER A 207 -1.70 22.35 1.62
C SER A 207 -0.34 23.04 1.48
N GLY A 208 0.20 23.16 0.26
CA GLY A 208 1.48 23.85 0.03
C GLY A 208 1.54 25.21 0.74
N PHE A 209 0.39 25.87 0.88
CA PHE A 209 0.21 27.10 1.65
C PHE A 209 0.48 26.95 3.17
N THR A 210 -0.02 25.90 3.82
CA THR A 210 0.26 25.60 5.24
C THR A 210 1.74 25.28 5.48
N ARG A 211 2.42 24.62 4.53
CA ARG A 211 3.87 24.37 4.58
C ARG A 211 4.69 25.65 4.43
N VAL A 212 4.29 26.55 3.53
CA VAL A 212 4.92 27.87 3.37
C VAL A 212 4.77 28.71 4.65
N ILE A 213 3.57 28.76 5.25
CA ILE A 213 3.33 29.52 6.49
C ILE A 213 4.15 28.97 7.66
N THR A 214 4.20 27.65 7.85
CA THR A 214 4.99 27.03 8.94
C THR A 214 6.50 27.25 8.74
N THR A 215 6.98 27.24 7.49
CA THR A 215 8.37 27.55 7.15
C THR A 215 8.72 29.01 7.47
N ILE A 216 7.86 29.96 7.07
CA ILE A 216 8.06 31.37 7.38
C ILE A 216 8.08 31.60 8.90
N LEU A 217 7.16 31.00 9.64
CA LEU A 217 7.12 31.06 11.11
C LEU A 217 8.41 30.54 11.74
N PHE A 218 8.95 29.44 11.23
CA PHE A 218 10.20 28.86 11.72
C PHE A 218 11.41 29.78 11.47
N ILE A 219 11.49 30.39 10.28
CA ILE A 219 12.53 31.37 9.94
C ILE A 219 12.43 32.61 10.84
N VAL A 220 11.23 33.13 11.08
CA VAL A 220 11.00 34.29 11.96
C VAL A 220 11.43 33.98 13.40
N LEU A 221 11.13 32.78 13.90
CA LEU A 221 11.58 32.34 15.23
C LEU A 221 13.10 32.26 15.34
N ILE A 222 13.78 31.78 14.31
CA ILE A 222 15.25 31.75 14.26
C ILE A 222 15.82 33.17 14.30
N ILE A 223 15.27 34.09 13.50
CA ILE A 223 15.71 35.49 13.48
C ILE A 223 15.50 36.15 14.85
N ALA A 224 14.35 35.91 15.49
CA ALA A 224 14.05 36.43 16.82
C ALA A 224 15.02 35.88 17.88
N ALA A 225 15.35 34.59 17.82
CA ALA A 225 16.31 33.96 18.73
C ALA A 225 17.73 34.54 18.55
N VAL A 226 18.21 34.66 17.31
CA VAL A 226 19.52 35.23 16.99
C VAL A 226 19.59 36.70 17.40
N GLY A 227 18.56 37.49 17.11
CA GLY A 227 18.45 38.90 17.51
C GLY A 227 18.42 39.07 19.04
N GLY A 228 17.69 38.21 19.76
CA GLY A 228 17.63 38.21 21.21
C GLY A 228 18.99 37.89 21.85
N ILE A 229 19.71 36.90 21.30
CA ILE A 229 21.07 36.55 21.75
C ILE A 229 22.03 37.73 21.50
N ALA A 230 22.00 38.35 20.31
CA ALA A 230 22.85 39.50 19.99
C ALA A 230 22.56 40.70 20.91
N PHE A 231 21.30 40.99 21.20
CA PHE A 231 20.89 42.04 22.13
C PHE A 231 21.39 41.77 23.56
N PHE A 232 21.25 40.52 24.03
CA PHE A 232 21.72 40.11 25.34
C PHE A 232 23.25 40.27 25.47
N VAL A 233 24.01 39.83 24.47
CA VAL A 233 25.48 39.98 24.43
C VAL A 233 25.87 41.47 24.46
N LEU A 234 25.24 42.32 23.64
CA LEU A 234 25.51 43.77 23.63
C LEU A 234 25.23 44.44 24.99
N LYS A 235 24.13 44.06 25.64
CA LYS A 235 23.75 44.62 26.95
C LYS A 235 24.72 44.19 28.06
N VAL A 236 25.17 42.93 28.04
CA VAL A 236 26.16 42.41 29.00
C VAL A 236 27.52 43.07 28.79
N VAL A 237 28.00 43.17 27.54
CA VAL A 237 29.30 43.79 27.23
C VAL A 237 29.34 45.27 27.63
N ARG A 238 28.23 46.02 27.46
CA ARG A 238 28.13 47.43 27.92
C ARG A 238 28.17 47.59 29.44
N LYS A 239 27.80 46.57 30.21
CA LYS A 239 27.82 46.62 31.69
C LYS A 239 29.23 46.33 32.27
N PHE A 240 30.09 45.69 31.49
CA PHE A 240 31.47 45.33 31.87
C PHE A 240 32.53 46.19 31.18
N ARG A 241 32.10 47.29 30.54
CA ARG A 241 32.95 48.41 30.10
C ARG A 241 32.68 49.59 31.02
#